data_AF-A0A1X0KBQ0-F1
#
_entry.id   AF-A0A1X0KBQ0-F1
#
_cell.length_a   1.000
_cell.length_b   1.000
_cell.length_c   1.000
_cell.angle_alpha   90.00
_cell.angle_beta   90.00
_cell.angle_gamma   90.00
#
_symmetry.space_group_name_H-M   'P 1'
#
loop_
_entity.id
_entity.type
_entity.pdbx_description
1 polymer ?
#
loop_
_entity_poly.entity_id
_entity_poly.type
_entity_poly.pdbx_seq_one_letter_code
_entity_poly.pdbx_strand_id
1 'polypeptide(L)'
;MMFRVSVCYGEPTDPGAFEKYYSSTHVPLTLKIPGLTGFTTGKCRSLMPDREAPYYMVASLTFGSLEDLKGALKSPEMAAASADVANFATGGVSLYSTEEVDRLIGTGNASS
;
A
#
# COMPACT_ATOMS: atom_id res chain seq x y z
N MET A 1 -2.45 -8.89 15.80
CA MET A 1 -2.91 -7.63 15.17
C MET A 1 -1.98 -7.36 13.99
N MET A 2 -2.51 -6.90 12.86
CA MET A 2 -1.68 -6.57 11.70
C MET A 2 -1.70 -5.07 11.49
N PHE A 3 -0.56 -4.48 11.16
CA PHE A 3 -0.48 -3.06 10.86
C PHE A 3 -0.28 -2.86 9.37
N ARG A 4 -1.03 -1.94 8.77
CA ARG A 4 -0.94 -1.66 7.34
C ARG A 4 -0.74 -0.18 7.11
N VAL A 5 0.11 0.15 6.16
CA VAL A 5 0.14 1.47 5.51
C VAL A 5 -0.56 1.31 4.15
N SER A 6 -1.61 2.11 3.94
CA SER A 6 -2.34 2.19 2.67
C SER A 6 -1.91 3.45 1.93
N VAL A 7 -1.41 3.28 0.71
CA VAL A 7 -1.06 4.38 -0.20
C VAL A 7 -2.07 4.38 -1.34
N CYS A 8 -2.82 5.45 -1.48
CA CYS A 8 -3.87 5.58 -2.50
C CYS A 8 -3.44 6.62 -3.52
N TYR A 9 -3.18 6.18 -4.74
CA TYR A 9 -2.74 7.01 -5.86
C TYR A 9 -3.96 7.47 -6.66
N GLY A 10 -4.10 8.78 -6.88
CA GLY A 10 -5.11 9.32 -7.79
C GLY A 10 -4.77 9.05 -9.26
N GLU A 11 -5.69 9.39 -10.16
CA GLU A 11 -5.53 9.18 -11.61
C GLU A 11 -4.29 9.92 -12.14
N PRO A 12 -3.26 9.21 -12.64
CA PRO A 12 -2.09 9.86 -13.21
C PRO A 12 -2.43 10.49 -14.57
N THR A 13 -1.69 11.51 -14.97
CA THR A 13 -1.87 12.15 -16.29
C THR A 13 -1.40 11.26 -17.44
N ASP A 14 -0.50 10.30 -17.13
CA ASP A 14 -0.04 9.25 -18.03
C ASP A 14 0.04 7.92 -17.25
N PRO A 15 -1.00 7.06 -17.36
CA PRO A 15 -1.01 5.75 -16.72
C PRO A 15 0.14 4.84 -17.14
N GLY A 16 0.59 4.91 -18.40
CA GLY A 16 1.68 4.08 -18.90
C GLY A 16 3.03 4.46 -18.29
N ALA A 17 3.30 5.76 -18.19
CA ALA A 17 4.49 6.28 -17.51
C ALA A 17 4.47 5.95 -16.01
N PHE A 18 3.30 6.10 -15.36
CA PHE A 18 3.09 5.71 -13.96
C PHE A 18 3.45 4.25 -13.75
N GLU A 19 2.84 3.32 -14.51
CA GLU A 19 3.05 1.88 -14.33
C GLU A 19 4.50 1.47 -14.54
N LYS A 20 5.14 2.01 -15.58
CA LYS A 20 6.54 1.74 -15.89
C LYS A 20 7.44 2.19 -14.74
N TYR A 21 7.35 3.45 -14.31
CA TYR A 21 8.19 4.01 -13.26
C TYR A 21 7.92 3.30 -11.92
N TYR A 22 6.65 3.10 -11.59
CA TYR A 22 6.23 2.44 -10.37
C TYR A 22 6.86 1.04 -10.26
N SER A 23 6.75 0.23 -11.31
CA SER A 23 7.28 -1.13 -11.32
C SER A 23 8.81 -1.19 -11.37
N SER A 24 9.47 -0.36 -12.18
CA SER A 24 10.92 -0.44 -12.38
C SER A 24 11.73 0.23 -11.28
N THR A 25 11.17 1.24 -10.61
CA THR A 25 11.91 2.13 -9.70
C THR A 25 11.31 2.10 -8.30
N HIS A 26 10.03 2.40 -8.18
CA HIS A 26 9.40 2.59 -6.87
C HIS A 26 9.25 1.28 -6.08
N VAL A 27 8.80 0.21 -6.74
CA VAL A 27 8.65 -1.12 -6.12
C VAL A 27 9.98 -1.63 -5.52
N PRO A 28 11.13 -1.61 -6.23
CA PRO A 28 12.43 -1.97 -5.65
C PRO A 28 12.86 -1.13 -4.44
N LEU A 29 12.48 0.15 -4.37
CA LEU A 29 12.75 0.99 -3.20
C LEU A 29 11.89 0.55 -2.01
N THR A 30 10.59 0.37 -2.25
CA THR A 30 9.61 -0.03 -1.23
C THR A 30 9.92 -1.40 -0.64
N LEU A 31 10.40 -2.35 -1.44
CA LEU A 31 10.79 -3.69 -0.98
C LEU A 31 12.00 -3.69 -0.02
N LYS A 32 12.75 -2.59 0.09
CA LYS A 32 13.87 -2.47 1.02
C LYS A 32 13.43 -1.99 2.42
N ILE A 33 12.18 -1.57 2.58
CA ILE A 33 11.69 -1.05 3.86
C ILE A 33 11.79 -2.14 4.94
N PRO A 34 12.45 -1.87 6.08
CA PRO A 34 12.62 -2.86 7.12
C PRO A 34 11.29 -3.21 7.81
N GLY A 35 11.16 -4.46 8.26
CA GLY A 35 9.97 -4.94 8.97
C GLY A 35 8.75 -5.24 8.09
N LEU A 36 8.87 -5.02 6.77
CA LEU A 36 7.81 -5.34 5.80
C LEU A 36 7.56 -6.85 5.76
N THR A 37 6.34 -7.27 6.10
CA THR A 37 5.91 -8.67 6.02
C THR A 37 5.04 -8.94 4.79
N GLY A 38 4.59 -7.89 4.10
CA GLY A 38 3.84 -8.01 2.86
C GLY A 38 3.76 -6.68 2.11
N PHE A 39 3.71 -6.77 0.78
CA PHE A 39 3.51 -5.63 -0.10
C PHE A 39 2.62 -6.03 -1.28
N THR A 40 1.46 -5.41 -1.39
CA THR A 40 0.52 -5.65 -2.50
C THR A 40 0.15 -4.34 -3.16
N THR A 41 -0.20 -4.42 -4.44
CA THR A 41 -0.61 -3.27 -5.25
C THR A 41 -1.75 -3.69 -6.17
N GLY A 42 -2.75 -2.84 -6.37
CA GLY A 42 -3.86 -3.17 -7.25
C GLY A 42 -4.53 -1.93 -7.81
N LYS A 43 -4.78 -1.92 -9.12
CA LYS A 43 -5.60 -0.89 -9.75
C LYS A 43 -7.02 -1.00 -9.22
N CYS A 44 -7.58 0.11 -8.77
CA CYS A 44 -8.92 0.11 -8.24
C CYS A 44 -9.94 -0.01 -9.37
N ARG A 45 -11.02 -0.73 -9.10
CA ARG A 45 -12.18 -0.82 -9.97
C ARG A 45 -13.41 -0.57 -9.12
N SER A 46 -14.32 0.24 -9.62
CA SER A 46 -15.57 0.46 -8.91
C SER A 46 -16.45 -0.79 -8.98
N LEU A 47 -17.13 -1.08 -7.87
CA LEU A 47 -18.20 -2.07 -7.81
C LEU A 47 -19.59 -1.45 -7.99
N MET A 48 -19.66 -0.12 -8.11
CA MET A 48 -20.90 0.64 -8.27
C MET A 48 -21.05 1.05 -9.74
N PRO A 49 -22.16 0.69 -10.43
CA PRO A 49 -22.31 0.85 -11.88
C PRO A 49 -22.06 2.27 -12.42
N ASP A 50 -22.40 3.30 -11.65
CA ASP A 50 -22.38 4.70 -12.11
C ASP A 50 -21.38 5.57 -11.33
N ARG A 51 -20.36 4.96 -10.73
CA ARG A 51 -19.32 5.69 -9.99
C ARG A 51 -17.95 5.16 -10.34
N GLU A 52 -17.00 6.05 -10.50
CA GLU A 52 -15.59 5.68 -10.62
C GLU A 52 -15.01 5.30 -9.26
N ALA A 53 -13.93 4.51 -9.27
CA ALA A 53 -13.16 4.31 -8.07
C ALA A 53 -12.49 5.63 -7.68
N PRO A 54 -12.41 5.99 -6.39
CA PRO A 54 -11.83 7.27 -5.96
C PRO A 54 -10.32 7.37 -6.18
N TYR A 55 -9.67 6.26 -6.51
CA TYR A 55 -8.23 6.16 -6.71
C TYR A 55 -7.96 5.31 -7.95
N TYR A 56 -6.83 5.54 -8.59
CA TYR A 56 -6.34 4.71 -9.70
C TYR A 56 -5.74 3.40 -9.20
N MET A 57 -4.93 3.46 -8.14
CA MET A 57 -4.25 2.30 -7.56
C MET A 57 -4.11 2.44 -6.04
N VAL A 58 -4.21 1.33 -5.32
CA VAL A 58 -3.85 1.24 -3.90
C VAL A 58 -2.67 0.30 -3.72
N ALA A 59 -1.70 0.73 -2.92
CA ALA A 59 -0.62 -0.09 -2.41
C ALA A 59 -0.82 -0.34 -0.91
N SER A 60 -0.51 -1.55 -0.45
CA SER A 60 -0.64 -1.97 0.95
C SER A 60 0.66 -2.55 1.44
N LEU A 61 1.30 -1.87 2.39
CA LEU A 61 2.51 -2.31 3.07
C LEU A 61 2.10 -2.86 4.43
N THR A 62 2.50 -4.08 4.73
CA THR A 62 2.06 -4.82 5.93
C THR A 62 3.21 -5.03 6.89
N PHE A 63 2.93 -4.91 8.19
CA PHE A 63 3.87 -5.06 9.29
C PHE A 63 3.28 -5.95 10.39
N GLY A 64 4.14 -6.76 11.02
CA GLY A 64 3.73 -7.72 12.05
C GLY A 64 3.43 -7.11 13.41
N SER A 65 3.95 -5.91 13.69
CA SER A 65 3.78 -5.20 14.96
C SER A 65 3.80 -3.68 14.80
N LEU A 66 3.35 -2.96 15.84
CA LEU A 66 3.44 -1.50 15.89
C LEU A 66 4.90 -1.01 15.96
N GLU A 67 5.78 -1.79 16.58
CA GLU A 67 7.20 -1.49 16.68
C GLU A 67 7.87 -1.57 15.32
N ASP A 68 7.57 -2.61 14.53
CA ASP A 68 8.05 -2.75 13.15
C ASP A 68 7.59 -1.58 12.28
N LEU A 69 6.30 -1.21 12.35
CA LEU A 69 5.78 -0.05 11.63
C LEU A 69 6.51 1.24 12.04
N LYS A 70 6.67 1.50 13.34
CA LYS A 70 7.38 2.70 13.84
C LYS A 70 8.84 2.73 13.42
N GLY A 71 9.51 1.57 13.41
CA GLY A 71 10.88 1.43 12.92
C GLY A 71 10.96 1.74 11.42
N ALA A 72 10.06 1.14 10.64
CA ALA A 72 9.95 1.38 9.21
C ALA A 72 9.73 2.86 8.89
N LEU A 73 8.80 3.54 9.58
CA LEU A 73 8.51 4.97 9.36
C LEU A 73 9.71 5.90 9.63
N LYS A 74 10.67 5.47 10.45
CA LYS A 74 11.90 6.23 10.77
C LYS A 74 13.10 5.83 9.91
N SER A 75 12.94 4.83 9.06
CA SER A 75 14.04 4.26 8.28
C SER A 75 14.42 5.16 7.09
N PRO A 76 15.70 5.18 6.68
CA PRO A 76 16.12 5.87 5.46
C PRO A 76 15.46 5.27 4.21
N GLU A 77 15.12 3.99 4.20
CA GLU A 77 14.44 3.33 3.08
C GLU A 77 13.02 3.84 2.88
N MET A 78 12.26 4.02 3.97
CA MET A 78 10.93 4.65 3.90
C MET A 78 11.02 6.10 3.45
N ALA A 79 12.02 6.85 3.94
CA ALA A 79 12.24 8.23 3.51
C ALA A 79 12.56 8.31 2.00
N ALA A 80 13.39 7.40 1.49
CA ALA A 80 13.71 7.31 0.07
C ALA A 80 12.49 6.95 -0.78
N ALA A 81 11.70 5.95 -0.38
CA ALA A 81 10.46 5.59 -1.08
C ALA A 81 9.46 6.77 -1.07
N SER A 82 9.31 7.45 0.07
CA SER A 82 8.40 8.60 0.21
C SER A 82 8.83 9.78 -0.68
N ALA A 83 10.13 10.08 -0.74
CA ALA A 83 10.65 11.14 -1.59
C ALA A 83 10.49 10.84 -3.09
N ASP A 84 10.49 9.56 -3.47
CA ASP A 84 10.34 9.12 -4.85
C ASP A 84 8.91 9.29 -5.41
N VAL A 85 7.90 9.39 -4.55
CA VAL A 85 6.48 9.50 -4.95
C VAL A 85 6.22 10.64 -5.93
N ALA A 86 6.83 11.81 -5.70
CA ALA A 86 6.62 13.00 -6.52
C ALA A 86 7.10 12.82 -7.97
N ASN A 87 7.93 11.82 -8.26
CA ASN A 87 8.46 11.57 -9.60
C ASN A 87 7.44 10.92 -10.55
N PHE A 88 6.38 10.29 -10.02
CA PHE A 88 5.44 9.53 -10.84
C PHE A 88 3.96 9.72 -10.47
N ALA A 89 3.64 10.09 -9.23
CA ALA A 89 2.26 10.16 -8.73
C ALA A 89 1.58 11.51 -9.03
N THR A 90 1.40 11.84 -10.32
CA THR A 90 0.84 13.14 -10.74
C THR A 90 -0.63 13.35 -10.35
N GLY A 91 -1.37 12.26 -10.08
CA GLY A 91 -2.77 12.29 -9.64
C GLY A 91 -2.97 12.62 -8.16
N GLY A 92 -1.89 12.92 -7.44
CA GLY A 92 -1.92 13.08 -5.99
C GLY A 92 -1.91 11.75 -5.23
N VAL A 93 -1.67 11.83 -3.93
CA VAL A 93 -1.54 10.67 -3.05
C VAL A 93 -2.20 10.92 -1.69
N SER A 94 -2.95 9.93 -1.22
CA SER A 94 -3.41 9.83 0.17
C SER A 94 -2.68 8.70 0.88
N LEU A 95 -2.25 8.93 2.12
CA LEU A 95 -1.46 7.96 2.90
C LEU A 95 -2.01 7.87 4.32
N TYR A 96 -2.24 6.65 4.82
CA TYR A 96 -2.67 6.42 6.19
C TYR A 96 -2.27 5.04 6.69
N SER A 97 -2.20 4.87 8.01
CA SER A 97 -2.00 3.56 8.65
C SER A 97 -3.26 3.05 9.32
N THR A 98 -3.47 1.74 9.30
CA THR A 98 -4.51 1.04 10.04
C THR A 98 -3.92 0.00 10.99
N GLU A 99 -4.53 -0.13 12.15
CA GLU A 99 -4.42 -1.32 13.00
C GLU A 99 -5.58 -2.24 12.63
N GLU A 100 -5.27 -3.35 11.97
CA GLU A 100 -6.26 -4.27 11.43
C GLU A 100 -6.67 -5.31 12.47
N VAL A 101 -7.98 -5.38 12.71
CA VAL A 101 -8.63 -6.40 13.54
C VAL A 101 -9.19 -7.45 12.60
N ASP A 102 -8.70 -8.68 12.71
CA ASP A 102 -9.31 -9.81 12.00
C ASP A 102 -10.72 -10.05 12.57
N ARG A 103 -11.71 -10.11 11.68
CA ARG A 103 -13.12 -10.31 12.01
C ARG A 103 -13.67 -11.63 11.48
N LEU A 104 -12.81 -12.50 10.95
CA LEU A 104 -13.22 -13.83 10.54
C LEU A 104 -13.61 -14.66 11.78
N ILE A 105 -14.76 -15.34 11.66
CA ILE A 105 -15.26 -16.31 12.64
C ILE A 105 -14.25 -17.46 12.67
N GLY A 106 -13.74 -17.81 13.86
CA GLY A 106 -12.86 -18.96 14.01
C GLY A 106 -13.51 -20.20 13.38
N THR A 107 -12.73 -20.98 12.64
CA THR A 107 -13.11 -22.35 12.29
C THR A 107 -13.11 -23.18 13.57
N GLY A 108 -14.14 -22.99 14.40
CA GLY A 108 -14.41 -23.78 15.59
C GLY A 108 -15.09 -25.09 15.17
N ASN A 109 -14.38 -26.19 15.42
CA ASN A 109 -14.86 -27.57 15.53
C ASN A 109 -15.59 -28.21 14.34
N ALA A 110 -14.80 -28.89 13.50
CA ALA A 110 -15.20 -30.19 12.96
C ALA A 110 -14.28 -31.27 13.54
N SER A 111 -14.56 -31.69 14.77
CA SER A 111 -13.98 -32.91 15.37
C SER A 111 -14.94 -33.50 16.40
N SER A 112 -15.91 -34.27 15.90
CA SER A 112 -16.40 -35.56 16.43
C SER A 112 -17.70 -35.91 15.71
#